data_AF-A0A958G5P7-F1
#
_entry.id   AF-A0A958G5P7-F1
#
_cell.length_a   1.000
_cell.length_b   1.000
_cell.length_c   1.000
_cell.angle_alpha   90.00
_cell.angle_beta   90.00
_cell.angle_gamma   90.00
#
_symmetry.space_group_name_H-M   'P 1'
#
loop_
_entity.id
_entity.type
_entity.pdbx_description
1 polymer ?
#
loop_
_entity_poly.entity_id
_entity_poly.type
_entity_poly.pdbx_seq_one_letter_code
_entity_poly.pdbx_strand_id
1 'polypeptide(L)' 'KPIILLNINGYYDPLQALFEHLFAQNFANPNYRKVYYFSDSVADAFAYLDRYHMEHRA' A
#
# COMPACT_ATOMS: atom_id res chain seq x y z
N LYS A 1 -10.39 -0.46 7.63
CA LYS A 1 -9.77 -1.77 7.31
C LYS A 1 -8.62 -1.49 6.36
N PRO A 2 -7.39 -1.94 6.65
CA PRO A 2 -6.23 -1.66 5.81
C PRO A 2 -6.24 -2.54 4.55
N ILE A 3 -5.74 -2.01 3.44
CA ILE A 3 -5.48 -2.77 2.20
C ILE A 3 -3.98 -2.98 2.11
N ILE A 4 -3.53 -4.24 2.03
CA ILE A 4 -2.12 -4.58 1.97
C ILE A 4 -1.87 -5.45 0.74
N LEU A 5 -0.90 -5.05 -0.08
CA LEU A 5 -0.47 -5.71 -1.30
C LEU A 5 0.89 -6.35 -1.03
N LEU A 6 0.93 -7.67 -0.94
CA LEU A 6 2.17 -8.43 -0.76
C LEU A 6 2.98 -8.45 -2.07
N ASN A 7 3.95 -7.55 -2.20
CA ASN A 7 4.83 -7.38 -3.35
C ASN A 7 6.05 -8.33 -3.30
N ILE A 8 5.80 -9.62 -3.15
CA ILE A 8 6.88 -10.61 -3.03
C ILE A 8 7.70 -10.62 -4.33
N ASN A 9 9.00 -10.37 -4.21
CA ASN A 9 9.94 -10.31 -5.34
C ASN A 9 9.48 -9.39 -6.49
N GLY A 10 8.79 -8.29 -6.16
CA GLY A 10 8.37 -7.29 -7.15
C GLY A 10 7.19 -7.72 -8.03
N TYR A 11 6.40 -8.71 -7.62
CA TYR A 11 5.24 -9.19 -8.39
C TYR A 11 4.25 -8.07 -8.77
N TYR A 12 4.06 -7.09 -7.89
CA TYR A 12 3.20 -5.92 -8.07
C TYR A 12 3.97 -4.65 -8.48
N ASP A 13 5.25 -4.70 -8.81
CA ASP A 13 5.98 -3.53 -9.33
C ASP A 13 5.26 -2.88 -10.53
N PRO A 14 4.71 -3.64 -11.51
CA PRO A 14 3.95 -3.05 -12.61
C PRO A 14 2.66 -2.35 -12.14
N LEU A 15 2.01 -2.86 -11.09
CA LEU A 15 0.81 -2.25 -10.53
C LEU A 15 1.16 -0.96 -9.78
N GLN A 16 2.25 -0.96 -9.03
CA GLN A 16 2.76 0.24 -8.36
C GLN A 16 3.13 1.31 -9.39
N ALA A 17 3.81 0.94 -10.48
CA ALA A 17 4.13 1.83 -11.58
C ALA A 17 2.86 2.41 -12.27
N LEU A 18 1.81 1.59 -12.42
CA LEU A 18 0.52 2.05 -12.95
C LEU A 18 -0.10 3.12 -12.04
N PHE A 19 -0.09 2.93 -10.71
CA PHE A 19 -0.60 3.95 -9.79
C PHE A 19 0.17 5.26 -9.89
N GLU A 20 1.50 5.20 -9.94
CA GLU A 20 2.33 6.39 -10.15
C GLU A 20 2.01 7.10 -11.46
N HIS A 21 1.76 6.35 -12.54
CA HIS A 21 1.31 6.91 -13.81
C HIS A 21 -0.06 7.59 -13.70
N LEU A 22 -1.04 6.96 -13.04
CA LEU A 22 -2.38 7.54 -12.82
C LEU A 22 -2.32 8.85 -12.04
N PHE A 23 -1.47 8.92 -11.01
CA PHE A 23 -1.27 10.15 -10.23
C PHE A 23 -0.61 11.25 -11.05
N ALA A 24 0.45 10.91 -11.81
CA ALA A 24 1.15 11.88 -12.66
C ALA A 24 0.25 12.49 -13.74
N GLN A 25 -0.70 11.71 -14.26
CA GLN A 25 -1.66 12.14 -15.28
C GLN A 25 -2.92 12.80 -14.69
N ASN A 26 -2.98 13.01 -13.36
CA ASN A 26 -4.15 13.55 -12.64
C ASN A 26 -5.45 12.73 -12.84
N PHE A 27 -5.34 11.45 -13.20
CA PHE A 27 -6.50 10.54 -13.25
C PHE A 27 -6.93 10.06 -11.87
N ALA A 28 -6.05 10.15 -10.87
CA ALA A 28 -6.35 9.82 -9.49
C ALA A 28 -5.73 10.84 -8.53
N ASN A 29 -6.36 11.08 -7.38
CA ASN A 29 -5.83 11.96 -6.35
C ASN A 29 -4.64 11.28 -5.61
N PRO A 30 -3.45 11.90 -5.54
CA PRO A 30 -2.30 11.39 -4.79
C PRO A 30 -2.58 11.00 -3.33
N ASN A 31 -3.59 11.61 -2.70
CA ASN A 31 -4.01 11.29 -1.33
C ASN A 31 -4.48 9.83 -1.17
N TYR A 32 -4.87 9.17 -2.26
CA TYR A 32 -5.24 7.76 -2.24
C TYR A 32 -4.05 6.83 -1.93
N ARG A 33 -2.79 7.29 -1.98
CA ARG A 33 -1.65 6.46 -1.52
C ARG A 33 -1.78 6.00 -0.06
N LYS A 34 -2.58 6.69 0.74
CA LYS A 34 -2.82 6.34 2.16
C LYS A 34 -3.78 5.16 2.35
N VAL A 35 -4.48 4.73 1.30
CA VAL A 35 -5.53 3.69 1.42
C VAL A 35 -4.97 2.27 1.24
N TYR A 36 -3.75 2.14 0.73
CA TYR A 36 -3.08 0.86 0.52
C TYR A 36 -1.63 0.91 0.99
N TYR A 37 -1.06 -0.27 1.23
CA TYR A 37 0.35 -0.45 1.59
C TYR A 37 0.95 -1.59 0.76
N PHE A 38 2.10 -1.36 0.13
CA PHE A 38 2.89 -2.42 -0.50
C PHE A 38 3.88 -2.98 0.52
N SER A 39 3.92 -4.29 0.63
CA SER A 39 4.76 -4.99 1.60
C SER A 39 5.60 -6.06 0.91
N ASP A 40 6.91 -6.04 1.14
CA ASP A 40 7.85 -6.97 0.49
C ASP A 40 7.92 -8.34 1.18
N SER A 41 7.29 -8.49 2.36
CA SER A 41 7.27 -9.74 3.10
C SER A 41 6.04 -9.89 3.98
N VAL A 42 5.72 -11.13 4.34
CA VAL A 42 4.62 -11.42 5.29
C VAL A 42 4.89 -10.75 6.64
N ALA A 43 6.13 -10.76 7.13
CA ALA A 43 6.49 -10.14 8.40
C ALA A 43 6.22 -8.63 8.41
N ASP A 44 6.58 -7.93 7.33
CA ASP A 44 6.34 -6.50 7.16
C ASP A 44 4.83 -6.19 7.08
N ALA A 45 4.04 -7.03 6.39
CA ALA A 45 2.60 -6.87 6.31
C ALA A 45 1.92 -6.96 7.68
N PHE A 46 2.34 -7.92 8.52
CA PHE A 46 1.84 -8.03 9.89
C PHE A 46 2.29 -6.88 10.78
N ALA A 47 3.54 -6.43 10.67
CA ALA A 47 4.02 -5.25 11.39
C ALA A 47 3.19 -3.98 11.04
N TYR A 48 2.82 -3.83 9.77
CA TYR A 48 1.91 -2.76 9.33
C TYR A 48 0.49 -2.92 9.93
N LEU A 49 -0.05 -4.14 9.92
CA LEU A 49 -1.36 -4.44 10.51
C LEU A 49 -1.41 -4.10 11.99
N ASP A 50 -0.39 -4.50 12.76
CA ASP A 50 -0.30 -4.24 14.19
C ASP A 50 -0.28 -2.73 14.47
N ARG A 51 0.52 -1.97 13.71
CA ARG A 51 0.54 -0.49 13.82
C ARG A 51 -0.80 0.12 13.47
N TYR A 52 -1.43 -0.30 12.38
CA TYR A 52 -2.74 0.18 11.97
C TYR A 52 -3.79 -0.08 13.06
N HIS A 53 -3.76 -1.26 13.69
CA HIS A 53 -4.65 -1.61 14.80
C HIS A 53 -4.42 -0.76 16.06
N MET A 54 -3.16 -0.40 16.38
CA MET A 54 -2.85 0.47 17.51
C MET A 54 -3.39 1.90 17.30
N GLU A 55 -3.18 2.46 16.10
CA GLU A 55 -3.60 3.83 15.76
C GLU A 55 -5.13 4.00 15.74
N HIS A 56 -5.88 2.93 15.48
CA HIS A 56 -7.34 2.96 15.36
C HIS A 56 -8.08 2.41 16.59
N ARG A 57 -7.35 2.07 17.67
CA ARG A 57 -7.91 1.65 18.97
C ARG A 57 -7.74 2.69 20.09
N ALA A 58 -7.04 3.79 19.84
CA ALA A 58 -6.90 4.93 20.75
C ALA A 58 -8.02 5.96 20.53
#